data_AF-A0A917GRQ5-F1
#
_entry.id   AF-A0A917GRQ5-F1
#
_cell.length_a   1.000
_cell.length_b   1.000
_cell.length_c   1.000
_cell.angle_alpha   90.00
_cell.angle_beta   90.00
_cell.angle_gamma   90.00
#
_symmetry.space_group_name_H-M   'P 1'
#
loop_
_entity.id
_entity.type
_entity.pdbx_description
1 polymer ?
#
loop_
_entity_poly.entity_id
_entity_poly.type
_entity_poly.pdbx_seq_one_letter_code
_entity_poly.pdbx_strand_id
1 'polypeptide(L)' 'MTNLDDNAAELLAELNELIQHCVSIELRIHKADVNRIVEVMEKHGFKYKVSWASMELTDFIVIDFWKKELLKK' A
#
# COMPACT_ATOMS: atom_id res chain seq x y z
N MET A 1 25.44 -0.02 21.91
CA MET A 1 25.21 -0.79 20.68
C MET A 1 23.72 -1.05 20.62
N THR A 2 22.98 -0.24 19.87
CA THR A 2 21.61 -0.59 19.47
C THR A 2 21.71 -1.82 18.58
N ASN A 3 20.95 -2.86 18.89
CA ASN A 3 20.96 -4.07 18.07
C ASN A 3 20.33 -3.72 16.72
N LEU A 4 20.82 -4.36 15.65
CA LEU A 4 20.22 -4.23 14.31
C LEU A 4 18.71 -4.50 14.31
N ASP A 5 18.24 -5.33 15.23
CA ASP A 5 16.83 -5.68 15.44
C ASP A 5 16.01 -4.52 16.05
N ASP A 6 16.61 -3.71 16.92
CA ASP A 6 15.93 -2.56 17.55
C ASP A 6 15.63 -1.48 16.50
N ASN A 7 16.58 -1.24 15.59
CA ASN A 7 16.42 -0.28 14.49
C ASN A 7 15.37 -0.74 13.48
N ALA A 8 15.26 -2.05 13.22
CA ALA A 8 14.24 -2.60 12.34
C ALA A 8 12.84 -2.49 12.95
N ALA A 9 12.72 -2.73 14.25
CA ALA A 9 11.46 -2.56 14.98
C ALA A 9 11.00 -1.10 15.02
N GLU A 10 11.93 -0.16 15.24
CA GLU A 10 11.65 1.27 15.22
C GLU A 10 11.17 1.72 13.84
N LEU A 11 11.88 1.33 12.78
CA LEU A 11 11.48 1.62 11.40
C LEU A 11 10.09 1.05 11.06
N LEU A 12 9.79 -0.18 11.51
CA LEU A 12 8.46 -0.78 11.29
C LEU A 12 7.36 -0.02 12.03
N ALA A 13 7.63 0.47 13.23
CA ALA A 13 6.68 1.27 14.00
C ALA A 13 6.38 2.60 13.29
N GLU A 14 7.42 3.31 12.83
CA GLU A 14 7.28 4.56 12.07
C GLU A 14 6.49 4.35 10.78
N LEU A 15 6.82 3.32 9.99
CA LEU A 15 6.11 2.99 8.76
C LEU A 15 4.64 2.65 9.01
N ASN A 16 4.35 1.90 10.09
CA ASN A 16 2.98 1.59 10.46
C ASN A 16 2.21 2.85 10.86
N GLU A 17 2.81 3.76 11.64
CA GLU A 17 2.20 5.05 11.98
C GLU A 17 1.84 5.86 10.74
N LEU A 18 2.77 5.99 9.78
CA LEU A 18 2.52 6.66 8.51
C LEU A 18 1.35 6.05 7.74
N ILE A 19 1.25 4.72 7.69
CA ILE A 19 0.16 4.00 7.00
C ILE A 19 -1.19 4.20 7.71
N GLN A 20 -1.22 4.29 9.04
CA GLN A 20 -2.46 4.57 9.79
C GLN A 20 -3.00 5.98 9.49
N HIS A 21 -2.12 6.96 9.33
CA HIS A 21 -2.48 8.34 8.98
C HIS A 21 -2.62 8.60 7.47
N CYS A 22 -2.25 7.62 6.64
CA CYS A 22 -2.32 7.74 5.19
C CYS A 22 -3.76 7.65 4.67
N VAL A 23 -4.16 8.64 3.88
CA VAL A 23 -5.47 8.77 3.23
C VAL A 23 -5.50 8.02 1.88
N SER A 24 -4.41 8.13 1.12
CA SER A 24 -4.24 7.52 -0.20
C SER A 24 -2.77 7.20 -0.48
N ILE A 25 -2.52 6.13 -1.23
CA ILE A 25 -1.18 5.71 -1.65
C ILE A 25 -1.21 5.15 -3.06
N GLU A 26 -0.27 5.59 -3.89
CA GLU A 26 -0.01 5.01 -5.21
C GLU A 26 1.13 3.99 -5.08
N LEU A 27 0.93 2.78 -5.59
CA LEU A 27 1.94 1.73 -5.60
C LEU A 27 2.20 1.23 -7.02
N ARG A 28 3.47 1.18 -7.41
CA ARG A 28 3.93 0.44 -8.60
C ARG A 28 4.26 -1.00 -8.19
N ILE A 29 3.45 -1.94 -8.64
CA ILE A 29 3.47 -3.34 -8.20
C ILE A 29 3.85 -4.24 -9.37
N HIS A 30 4.74 -5.19 -9.15
CA HIS A 30 5.06 -6.19 -10.16
C HIS A 30 3.81 -7.02 -10.48
N LYS A 31 3.55 -7.34 -11.75
CA LYS A 31 2.31 -8.02 -12.18
C LYS A 31 2.04 -9.31 -11.40
N ALA A 32 3.10 -10.07 -11.08
CA ALA A 32 3.03 -11.30 -10.29
C ALA A 32 2.57 -11.11 -8.84
N ASP A 33 2.73 -9.91 -8.27
CA ASP A 33 2.43 -9.61 -6.86
C ASP A 33 1.08 -8.90 -6.65
N VAL A 34 0.41 -8.46 -7.73
CA VAL A 34 -0.77 -7.58 -7.65
C VAL A 34 -1.85 -8.14 -6.72
N ASN A 35 -2.23 -9.40 -6.90
CA ASN A 35 -3.28 -10.02 -6.09
C ASN A 35 -2.94 -10.03 -4.60
N ARG A 36 -1.68 -10.37 -4.26
CA ARG A 36 -1.19 -10.40 -2.88
C ARG A 36 -1.20 -9.00 -2.26
N ILE A 37 -0.70 -8.00 -2.99
CA ILE A 37 -0.63 -6.63 -2.48
C ILE A 37 -2.03 -6.03 -2.32
N VAL A 38 -2.95 -6.27 -3.25
CA VAL A 38 -4.34 -5.85 -3.12
C VAL A 38 -4.96 -6.45 -1.85
N GLU A 39 -4.80 -7.75 -1.60
CA GLU A 39 -5.32 -8.40 -0.40
C GLU A 39 -4.77 -7.78 0.89
N VAL A 40 -3.46 -7.49 0.94
CA VAL A 40 -2.82 -6.83 2.09
C VAL A 40 -3.41 -5.43 2.29
N MET A 41 -3.50 -4.61 1.24
CA MET A 41 -4.03 -3.26 1.32
C MET A 41 -5.49 -3.25 1.80
N GLU A 42 -6.31 -4.22 1.35
CA GLU A 42 -7.69 -4.38 1.82
C GLU A 42 -7.79 -4.72 3.31
N LYS A 43 -6.90 -5.56 3.84
CA LYS A 43 -6.82 -5.86 5.28
C LYS A 43 -6.50 -4.61 6.11
N HIS A 44 -5.76 -3.66 5.54
CA HIS A 44 -5.42 -2.37 6.18
C HIS A 44 -6.42 -1.25 5.92
N GLY A 45 -7.62 -1.58 5.43
CA GLY A 45 -8.72 -0.64 5.26
C GLY A 45 -8.62 0.24 4.02
N PHE A 46 -7.70 -0.07 3.10
CA PHE A 46 -7.63 0.57 1.80
C PHE A 46 -8.50 -0.19 0.78
N LYS A 47 -8.99 0.52 -0.21
CA LYS A 47 -9.65 -0.03 -1.39
C LYS A 47 -8.99 0.59 -2.61
N TYR A 48 -8.69 -0.24 -3.59
CA TYR A 48 -8.21 0.28 -4.87
C TYR A 48 -9.41 0.84 -5.64
N LYS A 49 -9.23 2.00 -6.25
CA LYS A 49 -10.19 2.49 -7.25
C LYS A 49 -9.79 1.86 -8.57
N VAL A 50 -10.71 1.17 -9.25
CA VAL A 50 -10.48 0.69 -10.62
C VAL A 50 -10.54 1.89 -11.57
N SER A 51 -9.57 2.79 -11.44
CA SER A 51 -9.22 3.72 -12.50
C SER A 51 -8.61 2.85 -13.60
N TRP A 52 -9.33 2.67 -14.69
CA TRP A 52 -8.83 2.02 -15.92
C TRP A 52 -7.61 2.73 -16.55
N ALA A 53 -7.01 3.70 -15.84
CA ALA A 53 -5.74 4.32 -16.13
C ALA A 53 -4.62 3.81 -15.21
N SER A 54 -4.70 2.58 -14.72
CA SER A 54 -3.51 1.84 -14.27
C SER A 54 -2.56 1.79 -15.47
N MET A 55 -1.52 2.63 -15.45
CA MET A 55 -0.54 2.66 -16.52
C MET A 55 0.17 1.31 -16.51
N GLU A 56 -0.24 0.42 -17.42
CA GLU A 56 0.34 -0.90 -17.52
C GLU A 56 1.73 -0.75 -18.15
N LEU A 57 2.75 -0.86 -17.32
CA LEU A 57 4.14 -0.99 -17.75
C LEU A 57 4.42 -2.46 -18.08
N THR A 58 5.52 -2.74 -18.77
CA THR A 58 5.87 -4.10 -19.22
C THR A 58 5.70 -5.14 -18.10
N ASP A 59 6.24 -4.87 -16.92
CA ASP A 59 6.24 -5.80 -15.78
C ASP A 59 5.47 -5.30 -14.55
N PHE A 60 4.94 -4.08 -14.61
CA PHE A 60 4.34 -3.42 -13.46
C PHE A 60 2.94 -2.88 -13.75
N ILE A 61 2.14 -2.82 -12.70
CA ILE A 61 0.85 -2.13 -12.66
C ILE A 61 0.94 -1.07 -11.58
N VAL A 62 0.54 0.15 -11.92
CA VAL A 62 0.39 1.24 -10.95
C VAL A 62 -1.05 1.22 -10.44
N ILE A 63 -1.24 1.17 -9.12
CA ILE A 63 -2.55 1.11 -8.46
C ILE A 63 -2.65 2.20 -7.39
N ASP A 64 -3.75 2.96 -7.47
CA ASP A 64 -4.14 3.93 -6.44
C ASP A 64 -5.06 3.28 -5.39
N PHE A 65 -4.61 3.31 -4.14
CA PHE A 65 -5.34 2.86 -2.97
C PHE A 65 -5.85 4.05 -2.16
N TRP A 66 -7.08 3.96 -1.67
CA TRP A 66 -7.74 4.99 -0.87
C TRP A 66 -8.34 4.36 0.39
N LYS A 67 -8.30 5.06 1.53
CA LYS A 67 -9.04 4.61 2.73
C LYS A 67 -10.52 4.46 2.39
N LYS A 68 -11.09 3.30 2.74
CA LYS A 68 -12.47 2.93 2.41
C LYS A 68 -13.51 3.98 2.85
N GLU A 69 -13.24 4.67 3.95
CA GLU A 69 -14.12 5.71 4.51
C GLU A 69 -14.26 6.95 3.61
N LEU A 70 -13.31 7.18 2.69
CA LEU A 70 -13.30 8.33 1.79
C LEU A 70 -14.00 8.04 0.45
N LEU A 71 -14.22 6.77 0.15
CA LEU A 71 -14.98 6.33 -1.01
C LEU A 71 -16.47 6.43 -0.63
N LYS A 72 -17.12 7.55 -0.97
CA LYS A 72 -18.57 7.70 -0.82
C LYS A 72 -19.30 6.55 -1.54
N LYS A 73 -20.37 6.05 -0.91
CA LYS A 73 -21.28 5.02 -1.46
C LYS A 73 -21.84 5.40 -2.82
#